data_AF-A0A1Y4R8U8-F1
#
_entry.id   AF-A0A1Y4R8U8-F1
#
_cell.length_a   1.000
_cell.length_b   1.000
_cell.length_c   1.000
_cell.angle_alpha   90.00
_cell.angle_beta   90.00
_cell.angle_gamma   90.00
#
_symmetry.space_group_name_H-M   'P 1'
#
loop_
_entity.id
_entity.type
_entity.pdbx_description
1 polymer ?
#
loop_
_entity_poly.entity_id
_entity_poly.type
_entity_poly.pdbx_seq_one_letter_code
_entity_poly.pdbx_strand_id
1 'polypeptide(L)' 'MGRKNFLFHDTVKGARASSIIYSLVETAKLNNRNIYAYLETVLLYMPDYKNEPEGIEELMPWSDMIQQRCRIESKS' A
#
# COMPACT_ATOMS: atom_id res chain seq x y z
N MET A 1 19.27 -7.71 27.79
CA MET A 1 18.42 -8.86 27.40
C MET A 1 17.06 -8.32 26.99
N GLY A 2 16.86 -7.84 25.76
CA GLY A 2 16.82 -8.65 24.55
C GLY A 2 15.36 -8.61 24.05
N ARG A 3 15.15 -7.85 22.97
CA ARG A 3 13.86 -7.45 22.38
C ARG A 3 12.93 -8.66 22.13
N LYS A 4 11.85 -8.76 22.91
CA LYS A 4 10.77 -9.75 22.76
C LYS A 4 9.84 -9.51 21.55
N ASN A 5 10.22 -8.67 20.58
CA ASN A 5 9.35 -8.35 19.43
C ASN A 5 9.89 -8.83 18.07
N PHE A 6 10.96 -9.64 18.05
CA PHE A 6 11.59 -10.09 16.80
C PHE A 6 11.06 -11.43 16.25
N LEU A 7 10.16 -12.11 16.96
CA LEU A 7 9.72 -13.45 16.54
C LEU A 7 8.74 -13.44 15.34
N PHE A 8 8.26 -12.27 14.93
CA PHE A 8 7.40 -12.12 13.74
C PHE A 8 8.13 -11.55 12.52
N HIS A 9 9.42 -11.22 12.65
CA HIS A 9 10.26 -10.76 11.52
C HIS A 9 11.12 -11.87 10.90
N ASP A 10 11.07 -13.09 11.45
CA ASP A 10 12.02 -14.17 11.13
C ASP A 10 11.49 -15.18 10.10
N THR A 11 10.54 -14.77 9.25
CA THR A 11 10.09 -15.60 8.14
C THR A 11 10.27 -14.85 6.82
N VAL A 12 10.77 -15.55 5.81
CA VAL A 12 10.94 -15.01 4.44
C VAL A 12 9.63 -14.42 3.91
N LYS A 13 8.49 -15.01 4.31
CA LYS A 13 7.15 -14.51 3.94
C LYS A 13 6.84 -13.17 4.60
N GLY A 14 7.12 -13.01 5.90
CA GLY A 14 6.93 -11.75 6.63
C GLY A 14 7.82 -10.64 6.09
N ALA A 15 9.10 -10.92 5.87
CA ALA A 15 10.04 -9.96 5.29
C ALA A 15 9.58 -9.48 3.90
N ARG A 16 9.10 -10.41 3.05
CA ARG A 16 8.54 -10.08 1.73
C ARG A 16 7.27 -9.22 1.82
N ALA A 17 6.37 -9.54 2.73
CA ALA A 17 5.16 -8.73 2.94
C ALA A 17 5.54 -7.31 3.38
N SER A 18 6.47 -7.17 4.34
CA SER A 18 6.96 -5.87 4.79
C SER A 18 7.64 -5.08 3.68
N SER A 19 8.44 -5.73 2.82
CA SER A 19 9.06 -5.03 1.68
C SER A 19 8.01 -4.52 0.68
N ILE A 20 6.95 -5.29 0.42
CA ILE A 20 5.86 -4.87 -0.47
C ILE A 20 5.13 -3.65 0.10
N ILE A 21 4.77 -3.68 1.39
CA ILE A 21 4.12 -2.54 2.06
C ILE A 21 5.03 -1.30 2.01
N TYR A 22 6.33 -1.46 2.25
CA TYR A 22 7.28 -0.35 2.17
C TYR A 22 7.33 0.25 0.76
N SER A 23 7.38 -0.59 -0.28
CA SER A 23 7.31 -0.12 -1.67
C SER A 23 6.03 0.68 -1.96
N LEU A 24 4.86 0.19 -1.51
CA LEU A 24 3.59 0.91 -1.69
C LEU A 24 3.56 2.26 -0.96
N VAL A 25 4.14 2.32 0.24
CA VAL A 25 4.28 3.58 1.00
C VAL A 25 5.14 4.58 0.25
N GLU A 26 6.30 4.16 -0.26
CA GLU A 26 7.19 5.03 -1.02
C GLU A 26 6.53 5.49 -2.34
N THR A 27 5.82 4.60 -3.03
CA THR A 27 5.01 4.95 -4.20
C THR A 27 3.96 6.01 -3.87
N ALA A 28 3.23 5.88 -2.76
CA ALA A 28 2.23 6.89 -2.35
C ALA A 28 2.87 8.25 -2.06
N LYS A 29 4.02 8.27 -1.36
CA LYS A 29 4.78 9.48 -1.06
C LYS A 29 5.26 10.19 -2.33
N LEU A 30 5.86 9.44 -3.26
CA LEU A 30 6.38 9.98 -4.53
C LEU A 30 5.25 10.59 -5.39
N ASN A 31 4.02 10.12 -5.23
CA ASN A 31 2.85 10.61 -5.93
C ASN A 31 2.01 11.62 -5.12
N ASN A 32 2.51 12.09 -3.97
CA ASN A 32 1.79 13.01 -3.08
C ASN A 32 0.36 12.55 -2.75
N ARG A 33 0.21 11.26 -2.39
CA ARG A 33 -1.07 10.68 -1.94
C ARG A 33 -1.06 10.44 -0.45
N ASN A 34 -2.25 10.44 0.16
CA ASN A 34 -2.43 10.02 1.53
C ASN A 34 -2.07 8.53 1.64
N ILE A 35 -1.00 8.23 2.39
CA ILE A 35 -0.43 6.89 2.51
C ILE A 35 -1.45 5.91 3.10
N TYR A 36 -2.18 6.34 4.13
CA TYR A 36 -3.15 5.47 4.81
C TYR A 36 -4.33 5.13 3.90
N ALA A 37 -4.94 6.14 3.28
CA ALA A 37 -6.05 5.95 2.35
C ALA A 37 -5.64 5.10 1.13
N TYR A 38 -4.41 5.30 0.64
CA TYR A 38 -3.87 4.52 -0.48
C TYR A 38 -3.68 3.06 -0.11
N LEU A 39 -3.02 2.76 1.01
CA LEU A 39 -2.83 1.39 1.48
C LEU A 39 -4.16 0.69 1.77
N GLU A 40 -5.11 1.39 2.39
CA GLU A 40 -6.46 0.86 2.62
C GLU A 40 -7.13 0.50 1.30
N THR A 41 -7.14 1.41 0.33
CA THR A 41 -7.78 1.20 -0.98
C THR A 41 -7.14 0.04 -1.73
N VAL A 42 -5.80 0.01 -1.82
CA VAL A 42 -5.08 -1.07 -2.50
C VAL A 42 -5.38 -2.42 -1.84
N LEU A 43 -5.29 -2.52 -0.51
CA LEU A 43 -5.52 -3.78 0.19
C LEU A 43 -6.99 -4.24 0.13
N LEU A 44 -7.93 -3.30 0.06
CA LEU A 44 -9.36 -3.58 -0.02
C LEU A 44 -9.74 -4.16 -1.39
N TYR A 45 -9.23 -3.57 -2.49
CA TYR A 45 -9.64 -3.94 -3.84
C TYR A 45 -8.67 -4.88 -4.57
N MET A 46 -7.43 -5.04 -4.09
CA MET A 46 -6.46 -5.98 -4.68
C MET A 46 -7.00 -7.42 -4.86
N PRO A 47 -7.81 -8.00 -3.95
CA PRO A 47 -8.36 -9.34 -4.14
C PRO A 47 -9.24 -9.49 -5.39
N ASP A 48 -9.93 -8.41 -5.80
CA ASP A 48 -10.85 -8.42 -6.93
C ASP A 48 -10.11 -8.59 -8.27
N TYR A 49 -8.87 -8.09 -8.34
CA TYR A 49 -8.03 -8.16 -9.54
C TYR A 49 -7.17 -9.43 -9.62
N LYS A 50 -7.34 -10.40 -8.71
CA LYS A 50 -6.53 -11.63 -8.71
C LYS A 50 -6.66 -12.43 -10.01
N ASN A 51 -7.83 -12.39 -10.65
CA ASN A 51 -8.12 -13.11 -11.88
C ASN A 51 -8.11 -12.21 -13.13
N GLU A 52 -8.00 -10.88 -12.95
CA GLU A 52 -8.04 -9.87 -14.00
C GLU A 52 -6.91 -8.85 -13.77
N PRO A 53 -5.65 -9.24 -14.04
CA PRO A 53 -4.48 -8.42 -13.74
C PRO A 53 -4.44 -7.11 -14.53
N GLU A 54 -5.14 -7.01 -15.65
CA GLU A 54 -5.25 -5.80 -16.48
C GLU A 54 -5.90 -4.64 -15.70
N GLY A 55 -6.77 -4.95 -14.72
CA GLY A 55 -7.44 -3.94 -13.91
C GLY A 55 -6.61 -3.37 -12.75
N ILE A 56 -5.41 -3.91 -12.49
CA ILE A 56 -4.52 -3.42 -11.41
C ILE A 56 -4.09 -1.97 -11.62
N GLU A 57 -4.05 -1.49 -12.88
CA GLU A 57 -3.75 -0.10 -13.20
C GLU A 57 -4.70 0.89 -12.50
N GLU A 58 -5.95 0.50 -12.23
CA GLU A 58 -6.90 1.32 -11.48
C GLU A 58 -6.48 1.53 -10.01
N LEU A 59 -5.64 0.66 -9.46
CA LEU A 59 -5.10 0.78 -8.11
C LEU A 59 -3.78 1.57 -8.05
N MET A 60 -3.24 1.99 -9.19
CA MET A 60 -2.01 2.77 -9.24
C MET A 60 -2.26 4.23 -8.82
N PRO A 61 -1.25 4.93 -8.26
CA PRO A 61 -1.44 6.25 -7.67
C PRO A 61 -1.78 7.36 -8.69
N TRP A 62 -1.56 7.09 -9.98
CA TRP A 62 -1.92 7.94 -11.11
C TRP A 62 -3.33 7.69 -11.64
N SER A 63 -4.03 6.63 -11.22
CA SER A 63 -5.40 6.38 -11.65
C SER A 63 -6.35 7.43 -11.07
N ASP A 64 -7.35 7.83 -11.85
CA ASP A 64 -8.33 8.85 -11.44
C ASP A 64 -9.05 8.47 -10.14
N MET A 65 -9.38 7.18 -9.98
CA MET A 65 -9.98 6.66 -8.75
C MET A 65 -9.11 6.95 -7.52
N ILE A 66 -7.81 6.66 -7.59
CA ILE A 66 -6.89 6.85 -6.48
C ILE A 66 -6.61 8.34 -6.25
N GLN A 67 -6.50 9.16 -7.30
CA GLN A 67 -6.28 10.60 -7.13
C GLN A 67 -7.41 11.26 -6.35
N GLN A 68 -8.66 10.84 -6.62
CA GLN A 68 -9.84 11.37 -5.96
C GLN A 68 -9.95 10.90 -4.51
N ARG A 69 -9.78 9.60 -4.26
CA ARG A 69 -9.97 9.00 -2.91
C ARG A 69 -8.81 9.26 -1.96
N CYS A 70 -7.58 9.29 -2.47
CA CYS A 70 -6.37 9.33 -1.65
C CYS A 70 -5.70 10.71 -1.65
N ARG A 71 -6.48 11.79 -1.82
CA ARG A 71 -5.95 13.15 -1.76
C ARG A 71 -5.44 13.44 -0.35
N ILE A 72 -4.29 14.10 -0.25
CA ILE A 72 -3.79 14.60 1.03
C ILE A 72 -4.72 15.74 1.46
N GLU A 73 -5.47 15.53 2.54
CA GLU A 73 -6.23 16.59 3.17
C GLU A 73 -5.25 17.52 3.90
N SER A 74 -5.04 18.72 3.37
CA SER A 74 -4.38 19.79 4.10
C SER A 74 -5.33 20.23 5.21
N LYS A 75 -5.05 19.85 6.46
CA LYS A 75 -5.63 20.57 7.60
C LYS A 75 -5.11 22.01 7.53
N SER A 76 -6.02 22.93 7.22
CA SER A 76 -5.80 24.38 7.30
C SER A 76 -5.66 24.84 8.74
#